data_AF-A0A5Q4E8R3-F1
#
_entry.id   AF-A0A5Q4E8R3-F1
#
_cell.length_a   1.000
_cell.length_b   1.000
_cell.length_c   1.000
_cell.angle_alpha   90.00
_cell.angle_beta   90.00
_cell.angle_gamma   90.00
#
_symmetry.space_group_name_H-M   'P 1'
#
loop_
_entity.id
_entity.type
_entity.pdbx_description
1 polymer ?
#
loop_
_entity_poly.entity_id
_entity_poly.type
_entity_poly.pdbx_seq_one_letter_code
_entity_poly.pdbx_strand_id
1 'polypeptide(L)'
;MLVVGAALAPRITQAETAPAPAEATPEVWQPASDDDQALIWRFVLQSPMGIAALNQLAIEGFISPVCEKTLYTHEVYETFQTLLQVQCPTPGGVSAARAYDEMRVTFNRFEDTIESFDVERMYTDD
;
A
#
# COMPACT_ATOMS: atom_id res chain seq x y z
N MET A 1 38.93 -6.21 51.42
CA MET A 1 37.46 -6.26 51.38
C MET A 1 36.97 -4.97 50.74
N LEU A 2 36.67 -4.98 49.43
CA LEU A 2 35.84 -4.00 48.74
C LEU A 2 35.49 -4.55 47.35
N VAL A 3 34.25 -4.29 46.95
CA VAL A 3 33.41 -5.04 46.02
C VAL A 3 33.65 -4.64 44.56
N VAL A 4 33.79 -5.60 43.65
CA VAL A 4 33.65 -5.36 42.21
C VAL A 4 32.42 -6.13 41.74
N GLY A 5 31.29 -5.42 41.63
CA GLY A 5 30.06 -5.94 41.05
C GLY A 5 30.14 -5.87 39.53
N ALA A 6 30.25 -7.01 38.86
CA ALA A 6 30.02 -7.11 37.43
C ALA A 6 28.51 -7.26 37.20
N ALA A 7 27.87 -6.21 36.67
CA ALA A 7 26.48 -6.27 36.26
C ALA A 7 26.38 -7.08 34.95
N LEU A 8 25.70 -8.23 35.01
CA LEU A 8 25.26 -8.97 33.83
C LEU A 8 23.99 -8.30 33.30
N ALA A 9 24.10 -7.57 32.19
CA ALA A 9 22.92 -7.08 31.48
C ALA A 9 22.21 -8.26 30.78
N PRO A 10 20.89 -8.41 30.90
CA PRO A 10 20.16 -9.43 30.15
C PRO A 10 20.13 -9.03 28.67
N ARG A 11 20.53 -9.95 27.79
CA ARG A 11 20.24 -9.83 26.36
C ARG A 11 18.75 -10.01 26.18
N ILE A 12 18.05 -8.92 25.86
CA ILE A 12 16.69 -9.00 25.35
C ILE A 12 16.80 -9.65 23.96
N THR A 13 16.48 -10.94 23.88
CA THR A 13 16.19 -11.59 22.60
C THR A 13 14.90 -10.98 22.09
N GLN A 14 15.03 -9.98 21.23
CA GLN A 14 13.93 -9.52 20.40
C GLN A 14 13.57 -10.70 19.50
N ALA A 15 12.41 -11.29 19.73
CA ALA A 15 11.81 -12.22 18.80
C ALA A 15 11.53 -11.42 17.51
N GLU A 16 12.40 -11.61 16.52
CA GLU A 16 12.24 -11.08 15.18
C GLU A 16 11.11 -11.89 14.55
N THR A 17 9.87 -11.40 14.70
CA THR A 17 8.76 -11.88 13.91
C THR A 17 9.12 -11.64 12.46
N ALA A 18 9.35 -12.72 11.73
CA ALA A 18 9.64 -12.70 10.30
C ALA A 18 8.55 -11.90 9.56
N PRO A 19 8.92 -11.10 8.54
CA PRO A 19 7.92 -10.48 7.67
C PRO A 19 7.10 -11.59 6.98
N ALA A 20 5.80 -11.32 6.85
CA ALA A 20 4.89 -12.20 6.14
C ALA A 20 5.06 -11.97 4.62
N PRO A 21 4.92 -13.03 3.78
CA PRO A 21 5.02 -12.91 2.32
C PRO A 21 4.05 -11.86 1.80
N ALA A 22 4.41 -11.15 0.71
CA ALA A 22 3.53 -10.23 -0.01
C ALA A 22 2.14 -10.85 -0.19
N GLU A 23 1.22 -10.44 0.69
CA GLU A 23 -0.06 -11.13 0.84
C GLU A 23 -0.89 -10.89 -0.41
N ALA A 24 -1.45 -11.96 -0.97
CA ALA A 24 -2.42 -11.88 -2.06
C ALA A 24 -3.50 -10.85 -1.68
N THR A 25 -3.95 -10.05 -2.65
CA THR A 25 -5.02 -9.08 -2.44
C THR A 25 -6.17 -9.78 -1.70
N PRO A 26 -6.59 -9.29 -0.51
CA PRO A 26 -7.57 -9.98 0.32
C PRO A 26 -8.85 -10.34 -0.46
N GLU A 27 -9.50 -11.46 -0.09
CA GLU A 27 -10.66 -12.02 -0.79
C GLU A 27 -11.82 -11.03 -1.00
N VAL A 28 -11.91 -10.00 -0.16
CA VAL A 28 -12.92 -8.93 -0.23
C VAL A 28 -12.77 -8.03 -1.46
N TRP A 29 -11.66 -8.08 -2.20
CA TRP A 29 -11.40 -7.26 -3.37
C TRP A 29 -11.67 -8.02 -4.66
N GLN A 30 -12.56 -7.48 -5.48
CA GLN A 30 -12.95 -8.05 -6.77
C GLN A 30 -12.44 -7.16 -7.91
N PRO A 31 -11.82 -7.71 -8.97
CA PRO A 31 -11.37 -6.90 -10.10
C PRO A 31 -12.51 -6.06 -10.66
N ALA A 32 -12.26 -4.75 -10.83
CA ALA A 32 -13.25 -3.83 -11.35
C ALA A 32 -13.58 -4.15 -12.82
N SER A 33 -14.85 -4.10 -13.18
CA SER A 33 -15.30 -4.15 -14.58
C SER A 33 -14.76 -2.95 -15.37
N ASP A 34 -14.72 -3.02 -16.69
CA ASP A 34 -14.22 -1.90 -17.52
C ASP A 34 -15.02 -0.60 -17.28
N ASP A 35 -16.32 -0.70 -17.07
CA ASP A 35 -17.20 0.44 -16.75
C ASP A 35 -16.87 1.03 -15.38
N ASP A 36 -16.65 0.17 -14.37
CA ASP A 36 -16.26 0.60 -13.03
C ASP A 36 -14.87 1.23 -13.04
N GLN A 37 -13.92 0.69 -13.81
CA GLN A 37 -12.58 1.26 -13.94
C GLN A 37 -12.63 2.69 -14.48
N ALA A 38 -13.40 2.93 -15.54
CA ALA A 38 -13.58 4.27 -16.10
C ALA A 38 -14.21 5.23 -15.07
N LEU A 39 -15.20 4.74 -14.32
CA LEU A 39 -15.87 5.48 -13.26
C LEU A 39 -14.92 5.82 -12.10
N ILE A 40 -14.14 4.85 -11.63
CA ILE A 40 -13.16 5.04 -10.56
C ILE A 40 -12.10 6.05 -10.97
N TRP A 41 -11.53 5.93 -12.18
CA TRP A 41 -10.57 6.91 -12.67
C TRP A 41 -11.14 8.31 -12.75
N ARG A 42 -12.41 8.45 -13.16
CA ARG A 42 -13.09 9.74 -13.15
C ARG A 42 -13.11 10.33 -11.74
N PHE A 43 -13.48 9.56 -10.72
CA PHE A 43 -13.50 10.03 -9.33
C PHE A 43 -12.10 10.38 -8.80
N VAL A 44 -11.09 9.54 -9.08
CA VAL A 44 -9.70 9.78 -8.65
C VAL A 44 -9.15 11.06 -9.29
N LEU A 45 -9.35 11.25 -10.59
CA LEU A 45 -8.78 12.38 -11.33
C LEU A 45 -9.52 13.71 -11.06
N GLN A 46 -10.76 13.66 -10.59
CA GLN A 46 -11.55 14.86 -10.27
C GLN A 46 -11.53 15.22 -8.77
N SER A 47 -11.00 14.35 -7.91
CA SER A 47 -10.91 14.58 -6.46
C SER A 47 -9.54 15.11 -6.04
N PRO A 48 -9.46 16.17 -5.21
CA PRO A 48 -8.21 16.57 -4.57
C PRO A 48 -7.52 15.43 -3.80
N MET A 49 -8.29 14.55 -3.15
CA MET A 49 -7.75 13.38 -2.43
C MET A 49 -7.26 12.31 -3.39
N GLY A 50 -7.95 12.09 -4.50
CA GLY A 50 -7.49 11.18 -5.55
C GLY A 50 -6.16 11.65 -6.14
N ILE A 51 -6.03 12.94 -6.47
CA ILE A 51 -4.78 13.54 -6.94
C ILE A 51 -3.67 13.47 -5.88
N ALA A 52 -3.98 13.68 -4.60
CA ALA A 52 -3.01 13.56 -3.51
C ALA A 52 -2.45 12.13 -3.43
N ALA A 53 -3.30 11.10 -3.58
CA ALA A 53 -2.85 9.72 -3.59
C ALA A 53 -1.96 9.40 -4.81
N LEU A 54 -2.31 9.91 -6.00
CA LEU A 54 -1.46 9.78 -7.19
C LEU A 54 -0.11 10.49 -7.03
N ASN A 55 -0.09 11.65 -6.37
CA ASN A 55 1.14 12.34 -6.03
C ASN A 55 1.99 11.53 -5.05
N GLN A 56 1.38 10.84 -4.09
CA GLN A 56 2.10 9.94 -3.18
C GLN A 56 2.77 8.79 -3.96
N LEU A 57 2.05 8.15 -4.89
CA LEU A 57 2.63 7.15 -5.78
C LEU A 57 3.78 7.72 -6.63
N ALA A 58 3.63 8.94 -7.14
CA ALA A 58 4.66 9.59 -7.94
C ALA A 58 5.91 9.90 -7.12
N ILE A 59 5.74 10.41 -5.90
CA ILE A 59 6.84 10.66 -4.95
C ILE A 59 7.58 9.35 -4.68
N GLU A 60 6.89 8.21 -4.59
CA GLU A 60 7.53 6.91 -4.33
C GLU A 60 8.09 6.21 -5.58
N GLY A 61 7.87 6.76 -6.77
CA GLY A 61 8.35 6.22 -8.05
C GLY A 61 7.42 5.19 -8.71
N PHE A 62 6.16 5.08 -8.25
CA PHE A 62 5.18 4.10 -8.72
C PHE A 62 4.27 4.61 -9.86
N ILE A 63 4.45 5.86 -10.31
CA ILE A 63 3.81 6.37 -11.52
C ILE A 63 4.76 6.22 -12.71
N SER A 64 4.74 5.03 -13.33
CA SER A 64 5.51 4.70 -14.53
C SER A 64 4.68 3.87 -15.53
N PRO A 65 4.95 3.95 -16.85
CA PRO A 65 4.30 3.09 -17.84
C PRO A 65 4.62 1.60 -17.68
N VAL A 66 5.75 1.27 -17.06
CA VAL A 66 6.12 -0.13 -16.82
C VAL A 66 5.45 -0.71 -15.57
N CYS A 67 4.81 0.12 -14.74
CA CYS A 67 4.08 -0.35 -13.58
C CYS A 67 2.64 -0.66 -13.97
N GLU A 68 2.25 -1.92 -13.80
CA GLU A 68 0.89 -2.41 -14.00
C GLU A 68 -0.04 -1.81 -12.94
N LYS A 69 -1.25 -1.44 -13.37
CA LYS A 69 -2.26 -0.82 -12.52
C LYS A 69 -3.53 -1.63 -12.63
N THR A 70 -3.99 -2.14 -11.50
CA THR A 70 -5.22 -2.92 -11.42
C THR A 70 -6.15 -2.27 -10.41
N LEU A 71 -7.40 -2.09 -10.80
CA LEU A 71 -8.44 -1.53 -9.95
C LEU A 71 -9.35 -2.64 -9.46
N TYR A 72 -9.73 -2.56 -8.19
CA TYR A 72 -10.68 -3.46 -7.55
C TYR A 72 -11.79 -2.67 -6.88
N THR A 73 -12.96 -3.30 -6.77
CA THR A 73 -14.08 -2.88 -5.93
C THR A 73 -14.16 -3.78 -4.71
N HIS A 74 -14.68 -3.24 -3.60
CA HIS A 74 -14.91 -4.04 -2.40
C HIS A 74 -16.22 -4.84 -2.56
N GLU A 75 -16.24 -6.10 -2.13
CA GLU A 75 -17.42 -6.98 -2.26
C GLU A 75 -18.68 -6.40 -1.60
N VAL A 76 -18.54 -5.87 -0.38
CA VAL A 76 -19.65 -5.30 0.41
C VAL A 76 -19.93 -3.82 0.11
N TYR A 77 -18.90 -3.00 -0.14
CA TYR A 77 -19.02 -1.55 -0.31
C TYR A 77 -19.01 -1.12 -1.78
N GLU A 78 -18.86 -2.06 -2.71
CA GLU A 78 -18.84 -1.85 -4.15
C GLU A 78 -17.91 -0.70 -4.55
N THR A 79 -18.43 0.33 -5.23
CA THR A 79 -17.65 1.48 -5.70
C THR A 79 -17.42 2.55 -4.63
N PHE A 80 -17.99 2.41 -3.43
CA PHE A 80 -17.73 3.31 -2.31
C PHE A 80 -16.37 3.05 -1.66
N GLN A 81 -15.81 1.86 -1.86
CA GLN A 81 -14.46 1.57 -1.45
C GLN A 81 -13.73 0.84 -2.58
N THR A 82 -12.64 1.43 -3.06
CA THR A 82 -11.91 0.90 -4.21
C THR A 82 -10.43 0.83 -3.93
N LEU A 83 -9.78 -0.15 -4.53
CA LEU A 83 -8.35 -0.39 -4.38
C LEU A 83 -7.66 -0.16 -5.73
N LEU A 84 -6.64 0.69 -5.74
CA LEU A 84 -5.67 0.78 -6.81
C LEU A 84 -4.41 0.02 -6.40
N GLN A 85 -4.19 -1.11 -7.04
CA GLN A 85 -2.93 -1.85 -6.97
C GLN A 85 -1.99 -1.34 -8.05
N VAL A 86 -0.75 -1.04 -7.67
CA VAL A 86 0.31 -0.64 -8.59
C VAL A 86 1.52 -1.54 -8.38
N GLN A 87 1.80 -2.37 -9.37
CA GLN A 87 2.93 -3.30 -9.37
C GLN A 87 3.99 -2.84 -10.37
N CYS A 88 5.21 -2.64 -9.92
CA CYS A 88 6.36 -2.31 -10.77
C CYS A 88 7.28 -3.54 -10.93
N PRO A 89 7.99 -3.68 -12.06
CA PRO A 89 8.87 -4.85 -12.30
C PRO A 89 10.20 -4.79 -11.55
N THR A 90 10.60 -3.60 -11.09
CA THR A 90 11.79 -3.40 -10.28
C THR A 90 11.36 -2.81 -8.96
N PRO A 91 11.81 -3.35 -7.82
CA PRO A 91 11.52 -2.75 -6.53
C PRO A 91 11.94 -1.28 -6.48
N GLY A 92 11.05 -0.45 -5.95
CA GLY A 92 11.16 1.00 -5.85
C GLY A 92 11.07 1.51 -4.42
N GLY A 93 10.94 2.83 -4.27
CA GLY A 93 10.85 3.52 -2.98
C GLY A 93 12.06 4.42 -2.70
N VAL A 94 11.85 5.73 -2.68
CA VAL A 94 12.94 6.75 -2.59
C VAL A 94 13.65 6.77 -1.23
N SER A 95 13.20 5.99 -0.25
CA SER A 95 13.69 6.06 1.13
C SER A 95 13.63 4.72 1.89
N ALA A 96 13.52 3.59 1.20
CA ALA A 96 13.20 2.33 1.87
C ALA A 96 14.46 1.55 2.27
N ALA A 97 14.58 1.22 3.56
CA ALA A 97 15.58 0.25 4.06
C ALA A 97 15.26 -1.19 3.63
N ARG A 98 14.05 -1.42 3.10
CA ARG A 98 13.54 -2.68 2.54
C ARG A 98 12.86 -2.38 1.22
N ALA A 99 13.18 -3.15 0.19
CA ALA A 99 12.60 -2.98 -1.12
C ALA A 99 11.12 -3.41 -1.14
N TYR A 100 10.31 -2.71 -1.93
CA TYR A 100 8.95 -3.12 -2.28
C TYR A 100 8.72 -2.80 -3.76
N ASP A 101 8.01 -3.66 -4.46
CA ASP A 101 7.69 -3.52 -5.86
C ASP A 101 6.18 -3.33 -6.10
N GLU A 102 5.38 -3.35 -5.04
CA GLU A 102 3.95 -3.10 -5.07
C GLU A 102 3.52 -2.05 -4.02
N MET A 103 2.64 -1.16 -4.47
CA MET A 103 1.89 -0.25 -3.61
C MET A 103 0.40 -0.43 -3.85
N ARG A 104 -0.38 -0.37 -2.77
CA ARG A 104 -1.84 -0.42 -2.78
C ARG A 104 -2.39 0.88 -2.22
N VAL A 105 -3.36 1.45 -2.91
CA VAL A 105 -4.06 2.65 -2.45
C VAL A 105 -5.54 2.32 -2.31
N THR A 106 -6.06 2.39 -1.10
CA THR A 106 -7.49 2.23 -0.83
C THR A 106 -8.13 3.61 -0.80
N PHE A 107 -9.16 3.82 -1.62
CA PHE A 107 -9.95 5.04 -1.65
C PHE A 107 -11.28 4.81 -0.93
N ASN A 108 -11.59 5.63 0.07
CA ASN A 108 -12.90 5.63 0.71
C ASN A 108 -13.72 6.81 0.18
N ARG A 109 -14.91 6.50 -0.33
CA ARG A 109 -15.82 7.46 -0.92
C ARG A 109 -17.10 7.59 -0.12
N PHE A 110 -17.59 8.82 -0.05
CA PHE A 110 -18.93 9.14 0.41
C PHE A 110 -19.57 10.00 -0.68
N GLU A 111 -20.75 9.57 -1.14
CA GLU A 111 -21.40 10.14 -2.33
C GLU A 111 -20.44 10.20 -3.53
N ASP A 112 -20.33 11.37 -4.19
CA ASP A 112 -19.49 11.59 -5.37
C ASP A 112 -18.06 12.05 -5.02
N THR A 113 -17.66 11.98 -3.74
CA THR A 113 -16.37 12.50 -3.27
C THR A 113 -15.50 11.41 -2.64
N ILE A 114 -14.19 11.41 -2.94
CA ILE A 114 -13.20 10.64 -2.18
C ILE A 114 -12.87 11.43 -0.91
N GLU A 115 -13.26 10.90 0.25
CA GLU A 115 -13.05 11.56 1.54
C GLU A 115 -11.64 11.31 2.09
N SER A 116 -11.10 10.11 1.84
CA SER A 116 -9.79 9.70 2.36
C SER A 116 -9.16 8.64 1.47
N PHE A 117 -7.86 8.44 1.65
CA PHE A 117 -7.14 7.32 1.07
C PHE A 117 -6.12 6.76 2.06
N ASP A 118 -5.88 5.46 1.97
CA ASP A 118 -4.87 4.74 2.72
C ASP A 118 -3.84 4.14 1.76
N VAL A 119 -2.58 4.07 2.17
CA VAL A 119 -1.49 3.54 1.35
C VAL A 119 -0.79 2.40 2.07
N GLU A 120 -0.71 1.27 1.39
CA GLU A 120 0.02 0.08 1.83
C GLU A 120 1.20 -0.17 0.90
N ARG A 121 2.35 -0.53 1.48
CA ARG A 121 3.57 -0.92 0.75
C ARG A 121 3.76 -2.41 0.95
N MET A 122 3.76 -3.16 -0.13
CA MET A 122 3.90 -4.62 -0.08
C MET A 122 5.37 -4.97 -0.23
N TYR A 123 6.00 -5.31 0.89
CA TYR A 123 7.43 -5.64 0.92
C TYR A 123 7.69 -7.02 0.30
N THR A 124 8.73 -7.09 -0.51
CA THR A 124 9.26 -8.38 -1.00
C THR A 124 10.14 -8.97 0.09
N ASP A 125 9.85 -10.20 0.52
CA ASP A 125 10.76 -10.95 1.38
C ASP A 125 11.95 -11.44 0.55
N ASP A 126 13.17 -11.03 0.92
CA ASP A 126 14.43 -11.59 0.41
C ASP A 126 14.77 -12.93 1.10
#